data_AF-A0A4S8JBQ7-F1
#
_entry.id   AF-A0A4S8JBQ7-F1
#
_cell.length_a   1.000
_cell.length_b   1.000
_cell.length_c   1.000
_cell.angle_alpha   90.00
_cell.angle_beta   90.00
_cell.angle_gamma   90.00
#
_symmetry.space_group_name_H-M   'P 1'
#
loop_
_entity.id
_entity.type
_entity.pdbx_description
1 polymer ?
#
loop_
_entity_poly.entity_id
_entity_poly.type
_entity_poly.pdbx_seq_one_letter_code
_entity_poly.pdbx_strand_id
1 'polypeptide(L)'
;MLDDKLQTLSRDVESARSSTWAVEETLKVECLALSETIKIVIAEYKSSAGFKHGLVRLGRVTYEFRYRVAYAHFRARYTDLELESNPFVD
;
A
#
# COMPACT_ATOMS: atom_id res chain seq x y z
N MET A 1 -8.67 -21.51 55.11
CA MET A 1 -7.98 -20.21 54.87
C MET A 1 -7.20 -20.18 53.56
N LEU A 2 -6.46 -21.24 53.20
CA LEU A 2 -5.73 -21.30 51.91
C LEU A 2 -6.65 -21.49 50.70
N ASP A 3 -7.69 -22.33 50.84
CA ASP A 3 -8.63 -22.63 49.76
C ASP A 3 -9.42 -21.41 49.28
N ASP A 4 -9.90 -20.59 50.22
CA ASP A 4 -10.64 -19.34 49.95
C ASP A 4 -9.80 -18.30 49.19
N LYS A 5 -8.48 -18.24 49.47
CA LYS A 5 -7.55 -17.40 48.71
C LYS A 5 -7.32 -17.90 47.29
N LEU A 6 -7.28 -19.21 47.07
CA LEU A 6 -7.15 -19.80 45.74
C LEU A 6 -8.41 -19.58 44.91
N GLN A 7 -9.59 -19.71 45.52
CA GLN A 7 -10.86 -19.40 44.86
C GLN A 7 -10.94 -17.92 44.45
N THR A 8 -10.50 -17.01 45.33
CA THR A 8 -10.45 -15.57 45.04
C THR A 8 -9.53 -15.27 43.85
N LEU A 9 -8.30 -15.79 43.87
CA LEU A 9 -7.34 -15.61 42.77
C LEU A 9 -7.83 -16.21 41.45
N SER A 10 -8.47 -17.38 41.50
CA SER A 10 -9.05 -18.02 40.30
C SER A 10 -10.10 -17.13 39.65
N ARG A 11 -10.99 -16.55 40.46
CA ARG A 11 -12.05 -15.65 39.97
C ARG A 11 -11.46 -14.38 39.34
N ASP A 12 -10.42 -13.82 39.95
CA ASP A 12 -9.80 -12.59 39.48
C ASP A 12 -9.09 -12.80 38.12
N VAL A 13 -8.41 -13.93 37.94
CA VAL A 13 -7.77 -14.30 36.66
C VAL A 13 -8.80 -14.53 35.56
N GLU A 14 -9.91 -15.20 35.89
CA GLU A 14 -10.98 -15.47 34.93
C GLU A 14 -11.74 -14.20 34.55
N SER A 15 -11.93 -13.27 35.49
CA SER A 15 -12.45 -11.93 35.24
C SER A 15 -11.52 -11.12 34.34
N ALA A 16 -10.21 -11.13 34.61
CA ALA A 16 -9.22 -10.47 33.77
C ALA A 16 -9.23 -11.03 32.34
N ARG A 17 -9.24 -12.36 32.18
CA ARG A 17 -9.37 -13.01 30.86
C ARG A 17 -10.67 -12.65 30.14
N SER A 18 -11.77 -12.62 30.90
CA SER A 18 -13.08 -12.22 30.39
C SER A 18 -13.08 -10.76 29.91
N SER A 19 -12.32 -9.89 30.57
CA SER A 19 -12.16 -8.50 30.12
C SER A 19 -11.26 -8.39 28.89
N THR A 20 -10.17 -9.16 28.81
CA THR A 20 -9.23 -9.11 27.69
C THR A 20 -9.85 -9.60 26.39
N TRP A 21 -10.67 -10.67 26.42
CA TRP A 21 -11.34 -11.12 25.20
C TRP A 21 -12.34 -10.07 24.67
N ALA A 22 -13.06 -9.39 25.57
CA ALA A 22 -14.02 -8.36 25.18
C ALA A 22 -13.33 -7.15 24.53
N VAL A 23 -12.16 -6.76 25.04
CA VAL A 23 -11.33 -5.72 24.41
C VAL A 23 -10.83 -6.17 23.04
N GLU A 24 -10.37 -7.42 22.91
CA GLU A 24 -9.90 -7.97 21.63
C GLU A 24 -11.02 -8.00 20.58
N GLU A 25 -12.23 -8.37 20.98
CA GLU A 25 -13.38 -8.40 20.08
C GLU A 25 -13.78 -6.99 19.62
N THR A 26 -13.73 -6.02 20.53
CA THR A 26 -13.95 -4.61 20.21
C THR A 26 -12.91 -4.10 19.21
N LEU A 27 -11.64 -4.43 19.44
CA LEU A 27 -10.54 -4.08 18.55
C LEU A 27 -10.71 -4.71 17.15
N LYS A 28 -11.17 -5.96 17.07
CA LYS A 28 -11.46 -6.63 15.79
C LYS A 28 -12.53 -5.89 15.00
N VAL A 29 -13.62 -5.50 15.64
CA VAL A 29 -14.71 -4.74 15.00
C VAL A 29 -14.19 -3.40 14.48
N GLU A 30 -13.42 -2.66 15.27
CA GLU A 30 -12.82 -1.39 14.83
C GLU A 30 -11.83 -1.56 13.68
N CYS A 31 -10.97 -2.60 13.73
CA CYS A 31 -10.03 -2.91 12.65
C CYS A 31 -10.74 -3.22 11.33
N LEU A 32 -11.85 -3.97 11.39
CA LEU A 32 -12.68 -4.27 10.22
C LEU A 32 -13.32 -3.01 9.64
N ALA A 33 -13.87 -2.15 10.49
CA ALA A 33 -14.45 -0.86 10.08
C ALA A 33 -13.41 0.07 9.45
N LEU A 34 -12.20 0.14 10.03
CA LEU A 34 -11.09 0.92 9.50
C LEU A 34 -10.64 0.38 8.13
N SER A 35 -10.53 -0.94 7.99
CA SER A 35 -10.20 -1.59 6.71
C SER A 35 -11.20 -1.19 5.62
N GLU A 36 -12.50 -1.22 5.91
CA GLU A 36 -13.51 -0.84 4.93
C GLU A 36 -13.44 0.65 4.57
N THR A 37 -13.23 1.51 5.56
CA THR A 37 -13.03 2.95 5.35
C THR A 37 -11.82 3.22 4.46
N ILE A 38 -10.69 2.54 4.72
CA ILE A 38 -9.46 2.68 3.93
C ILE A 38 -9.70 2.25 2.48
N LYS A 39 -10.40 1.15 2.23
CA LYS A 39 -10.72 0.70 0.86
C LYS A 39 -11.50 1.76 0.09
N ILE A 40 -12.51 2.38 0.72
CA ILE A 40 -13.32 3.44 0.11
C ILE A 40 -12.43 4.64 -0.24
N VAL A 41 -11.64 5.14 0.72
CA VAL A 41 -10.75 6.28 0.49
C VAL A 41 -9.73 6.00 -0.63
N ILE A 42 -9.17 4.79 -0.68
CA ILE A 42 -8.26 4.38 -1.75
C ILE A 42 -8.99 4.34 -3.11
N ALA A 43 -10.21 3.81 -3.14
CA ALA A 43 -11.01 3.73 -4.35
C ALA A 43 -11.35 5.14 -4.87
N GLU A 44 -11.76 6.05 -3.99
CA GLU A 44 -12.01 7.46 -4.31
C GLU A 44 -10.75 8.14 -4.86
N TYR A 45 -9.62 8.00 -4.17
CA TYR A 45 -8.34 8.55 -4.64
C TYR A 45 -7.96 8.03 -6.03
N LYS A 46 -8.07 6.71 -6.27
CA LYS A 46 -7.78 6.10 -7.57
C LYS A 46 -8.77 6.53 -8.66
N SER A 47 -10.00 6.86 -8.29
CA SER A 47 -11.02 7.36 -9.22
C SER A 47 -10.80 8.82 -9.61
N SER A 48 -10.09 9.58 -8.76
CA SER A 48 -9.85 11.01 -8.94
C SER A 48 -9.16 11.34 -10.27
N ALA A 49 -9.51 12.49 -10.84
CA ALA A 49 -8.88 12.98 -12.06
C ALA A 49 -7.37 13.14 -11.86
N GLY A 50 -6.92 13.69 -10.73
CA GLY A 50 -5.50 13.89 -10.45
C GLY A 50 -4.68 12.60 -10.54
N PHE A 51 -5.20 11.50 -9.97
CA PHE A 51 -4.54 10.19 -10.07
C PHE A 51 -4.46 9.69 -11.51
N LYS A 52 -5.57 9.73 -12.26
CA LYS A 52 -5.60 9.28 -13.67
C LYS A 52 -4.64 10.09 -14.56
N HIS A 53 -4.63 11.41 -14.42
CA HIS A 53 -3.67 12.27 -15.14
C HIS A 53 -2.23 11.99 -14.72
N GLY A 54 -2.01 11.73 -13.43
CA GLY A 54 -0.72 11.28 -12.90
C GLY A 54 -0.21 10.00 -13.58
N LEU A 55 -1.07 9.02 -13.79
CA LEU A 55 -0.73 7.77 -14.48
C LEU A 55 -0.32 8.00 -15.94
N VAL A 56 -1.04 8.85 -16.69
CA VAL A 56 -0.69 9.18 -18.08
C VAL A 56 0.68 9.86 -18.14
N ARG A 57 0.94 10.82 -17.24
CA ARG A 57 2.25 11.48 -17.15
C ARG A 57 3.36 10.47 -16.82
N LEU A 58 3.13 9.60 -15.84
CA LEU A 58 4.11 8.58 -15.45
C LEU A 58 4.39 7.60 -16.60
N GLY A 59 3.37 7.23 -17.35
CA GLY A 59 3.50 6.39 -18.54
C GLY A 59 4.42 7.03 -19.59
N ARG A 60 4.18 8.30 -19.93
CA ARG A 60 5.02 9.06 -20.87
C ARG A 60 6.47 9.17 -20.38
N VAL A 61 6.68 9.57 -19.13
CA VAL A 61 8.03 9.71 -18.54
C VAL A 61 8.78 8.38 -18.54
N THR A 62 8.12 7.29 -18.17
CA THR A 62 8.75 5.96 -18.13
C THR A 62 9.10 5.48 -19.54
N TYR A 63 8.20 5.68 -20.50
CA TYR A 63 8.45 5.32 -21.90
C TYR A 63 9.62 6.12 -22.47
N GLU A 64 9.63 7.43 -22.26
CA GLU A 64 10.71 8.32 -22.70
C GLU A 64 12.06 7.93 -22.09
N PHE A 65 12.10 7.66 -20.78
CA PHE A 65 13.33 7.21 -20.12
C PHE A 65 13.86 5.91 -20.75
N ARG A 66 12.98 4.91 -20.95
CA ARG A 66 13.36 3.63 -21.56
C ARG A 66 13.82 3.82 -23.00
N TYR A 67 13.16 4.69 -23.76
CA TYR A 67 13.57 5.03 -25.12
C TYR A 67 14.98 5.62 -25.13
N ARG A 68 15.27 6.61 -24.28
CA ARG A 68 16.60 7.23 -24.19
C ARG A 68 17.69 6.21 -23.86
N VAL A 69 17.42 5.28 -22.94
CA VAL A 69 18.35 4.19 -22.60
C VAL A 69 18.57 3.26 -23.79
N ALA A 70 17.51 2.81 -24.45
CA ALA A 70 17.62 1.94 -25.62
C ALA A 70 18.35 2.62 -26.79
N TYR A 71 18.07 3.91 -27.00
CA TYR A 71 18.73 4.74 -28.00
C TYR A 71 20.24 4.85 -27.75
N ALA A 72 20.66 5.13 -26.51
CA ALA A 72 22.07 5.21 -26.15
C ALA A 72 22.80 3.86 -26.39
N HIS A 73 22.15 2.74 -26.04
CA HIS A 73 22.70 1.41 -26.31
C HIS A 73 22.82 1.10 -27.79
N PHE A 74 21.82 1.49 -28.59
CA PHE A 74 21.84 1.31 -30.04
C PHE A 74 22.99 2.11 -30.67
N ARG A 75 23.12 3.39 -30.33
CA ARG A 75 24.20 4.27 -30.83
C ARG A 75 25.59 3.78 -30.44
N ALA A 76 25.75 3.17 -29.26
CA ALA A 76 27.02 2.59 -28.84
C ALA A 76 27.39 1.32 -29.63
N ARG A 77 26.41 0.57 -30.15
CA ARG A 77 26.64 -0.67 -30.90
C ARG A 77 26.72 -0.47 -32.41
N TYR A 78 25.99 0.49 -32.94
CA TYR A 78 25.86 0.74 -34.37
C TYR A 78 26.14 2.21 -34.65
N THR A 79 27.42 2.58 -34.66
CA THR A 79 27.87 3.97 -34.88
C THR A 79 27.50 4.52 -36.25
N ASP A 80 27.36 3.62 -37.22
CA ASP A 80 27.24 3.96 -38.65
C ASP A 80 25.78 4.01 -39.11
N LEU A 81 24.84 3.65 -38.24
CA LEU A 81 23.41 3.70 -38.53
C LEU A 81 22.78 4.96 -37.93
N GLU A 82 22.19 5.77 -38.80
CA GLU A 82 21.35 6.89 -38.39
C GLU A 82 19.96 6.39 -38.01
N LEU A 83 19.47 6.89 -36.88
CA LEU A 83 18.09 6.71 -36.44
C LEU A 83 17.37 8.05 -36.63
N GLU A 84 16.07 8.00 -36.93
CA GLU A 84 15.23 9.20 -37.00
C GLU A 84 15.31 10.01 -35.70
N SER A 85 15.13 11.34 -35.80
CA SER A 85 15.30 12.26 -34.66
C SER A 85 14.43 11.81 -33.49
N ASN A 86 15.01 11.80 -32.29
CA ASN A 86 14.28 11.41 -31.08
C ASN A 86 13.03 12.31 -30.93
N PRO A 87 11.81 11.74 -30.94
CA PRO A 87 10.56 12.49 -30.91
C PRO A 87 10.26 13.12 -29.53
N PHE A 88 11.14 12.93 -28.55
CA PHE A 88 11.06 13.48 -27.20
C PHE A 88 12.11 14.57 -26.93
N VAL A 89 12.80 15.06 -27.96
CA VAL A 89 13.69 16.23 -27.85
C VAL A 89 12.89 17.44 -28.32
N ASP A 90 12.43 18.25 -27.37
CA ASP A 90 11.99 19.63 -27.62
C ASP A 90 13.21 20.57 -27.60
#